data_AF-A0A6A5EKS1-F1
#
_entry.id   AF-A0A6A5EKS1-F1
#
_cell.length_a   1.000
_cell.length_b   1.000
_cell.length_c   1.000
_cell.angle_alpha   90.00
_cell.angle_beta   90.00
_cell.angle_gamma   90.00
#
_symmetry.space_group_name_H-M   'P 1'
#
loop_
_entity.id
_entity.type
_entity.pdbx_description
1 polymer ?
#
loop_
_entity_poly.entity_id
_entity_poly.type
_entity_poly.pdbx_seq_one_letter_code
_entity_poly.pdbx_strand_id
1 'polypeptide(L)'
;MSVEWICPNGHCLWRWNSQPVLKFGMQAGDFLLSTNILLSGNNYTKVALLFKFMNMRMDNPNTHFTIQDSYCVDPIKTFWEEKRSEAFSRLQGDGRNDSPGHSAQCSYTTMELDSKEIVYVATIDKRQTNWNFNIMEKEGFIQTVDKLTQDLKVVEFCTDAHVQIGALLMPDKGTYKDLRIHHSLDMWHGAKNLSKKISTTLWIGVLHHVCNNHTWETGSCQNDHLEDTQGKQRIERDSKSHKALVDIILNKRWQKDVHKYLRFR
;
A
#
# COMPACT_ATOMS: atom_id res chain seq x y z
N MET A 1 35.52 -12.42 10.18
CA MET A 1 36.59 -12.56 11.20
C MET A 1 37.79 -13.12 10.48
N SER A 2 38.92 -12.42 10.51
CA SER A 2 40.18 -12.93 9.96
C SER A 2 41.10 -13.39 11.07
N VAL A 3 41.73 -14.55 10.88
CA VAL A 3 42.76 -15.09 11.76
C VAL A 3 44.06 -15.07 10.98
N GLU A 4 45.09 -14.47 11.56
CA GLU A 4 46.42 -14.40 10.96
C GLU A 4 47.38 -15.24 11.79
N TRP A 5 48.20 -16.02 11.10
CA TRP A 5 49.32 -16.72 11.69
C TRP A 5 50.60 -15.94 11.40
N ILE A 6 51.19 -15.38 12.46
CA ILE A 6 52.40 -14.57 12.41
C ILE A 6 53.52 -15.35 13.10
N CYS A 7 54.69 -15.45 12.45
CA CYS A 7 55.85 -16.11 13.04
C CYS A 7 56.59 -15.19 14.05
N PRO A 8 57.51 -15.73 14.88
CA PRO A 8 58.27 -14.93 15.84
C PRO A 8 59.08 -13.76 15.23
N ASN A 9 59.42 -13.85 13.94
CA ASN A 9 60.11 -12.80 13.19
C ASN A 9 59.17 -11.77 12.55
N GLY A 10 57.85 -11.85 12.79
CA GLY A 10 56.86 -10.89 12.29
C GLY A 10 56.30 -11.17 10.90
N HIS A 11 56.67 -12.28 10.24
CA HIS A 11 56.11 -12.64 8.93
C HIS A 11 54.70 -13.24 9.06
N CYS A 12 53.75 -12.76 8.26
CA CYS A 12 52.42 -13.38 8.13
C CYS A 12 52.52 -14.60 7.20
N LEU A 13 52.48 -15.80 7.79
CA LEU A 13 52.62 -17.07 7.07
C LEU A 13 51.29 -17.56 6.51
N TRP A 14 50.19 -17.24 7.18
CA TRP A 14 48.87 -17.64 6.73
C TRP A 14 47.79 -16.69 7.23
N ARG A 15 46.75 -16.48 6.43
CA ARG A 15 45.58 -15.71 6.82
C ARG A 15 44.34 -16.50 6.43
N TRP A 16 43.47 -16.73 7.40
CA TRP A 16 42.14 -17.24 7.19
C TRP A 16 41.11 -16.15 7.38
N ASN A 17 40.02 -16.26 6.63
CA ASN A 17 38.88 -15.39 6.82
C ASN A 17 37.63 -16.24 6.88
N SER A 18 36.71 -15.89 7.78
CA SER A 18 35.45 -16.60 7.98
C SER A 18 34.50 -16.50 6.78
N GLN A 19 34.84 -15.66 5.81
CA GLN A 19 34.08 -15.46 4.58
C GLN A 19 35.01 -15.07 3.44
N PRO A 20 34.61 -15.34 2.18
CA PRO A 20 35.33 -14.88 1.01
C PRO A 20 35.48 -13.36 1.00
N VAL A 21 36.58 -12.90 0.43
CA VAL A 21 36.85 -11.49 0.21
C VAL A 21 36.64 -11.19 -1.27
N LEU A 22 35.76 -10.24 -1.55
CA LEU A 22 35.47 -9.73 -2.89
C LEU A 22 36.50 -8.64 -3.28
N LYS A 23 36.29 -8.01 -4.45
CA LYS A 23 37.14 -6.92 -4.92
C LYS A 23 37.28 -5.81 -3.85
N PHE A 24 38.45 -5.19 -3.81
CA PHE A 24 38.78 -4.09 -2.88
C PHE A 24 38.69 -4.45 -1.39
N GLY A 25 38.76 -5.74 -1.03
CA GLY A 25 38.77 -6.16 0.37
C GLY A 25 37.38 -6.29 1.01
N MET A 26 36.31 -6.11 0.24
CA MET A 26 34.94 -6.21 0.72
C MET A 26 34.64 -7.64 1.19
N GLN A 27 34.01 -7.77 2.35
CA GLN A 27 33.57 -9.07 2.83
C GLN A 27 32.30 -9.53 2.11
N ALA A 28 32.28 -10.77 1.62
CA ALA A 28 31.13 -11.28 0.87
C ALA A 28 29.82 -11.28 1.67
N GLY A 29 29.87 -11.57 2.96
CA GLY A 29 28.69 -11.54 3.84
C GLY A 29 28.11 -10.13 4.01
N ASP A 30 28.95 -9.11 4.15
CA ASP A 30 28.50 -7.71 4.26
C ASP A 30 27.79 -7.27 2.98
N PHE A 31 28.35 -7.63 1.82
CA PHE A 31 27.73 -7.41 0.52
C PHE A 31 26.37 -8.11 0.41
N LEU A 32 26.34 -9.42 0.66
CA LEU A 32 25.12 -10.22 0.53
C LEU A 32 24.05 -9.74 1.51
N LEU A 33 24.41 -9.43 2.75
CA LEU A 33 23.46 -8.95 3.76
C LEU A 33 22.87 -7.61 3.33
N SER A 34 23.71 -6.66 2.92
CA SER A 34 23.26 -5.34 2.48
C SER A 34 22.32 -5.40 1.27
N THR A 35 22.69 -6.19 0.27
CA THR A 35 21.90 -6.39 -0.94
C THR A 35 20.57 -7.09 -0.64
N ASN A 36 20.58 -8.17 0.15
CA ASN A 36 19.36 -8.93 0.43
C ASN A 36 18.39 -8.17 1.35
N ILE A 37 18.88 -7.34 2.28
CA ILE A 37 18.00 -6.45 3.07
C ILE A 37 17.24 -5.51 2.14
N LEU A 38 17.92 -4.90 1.16
CA LEU A 38 17.29 -4.02 0.18
C LEU A 38 16.27 -4.77 -0.68
N LEU A 39 16.68 -5.87 -1.32
CA LEU A 39 15.84 -6.61 -2.27
C LEU A 39 14.62 -7.27 -1.62
N SER A 40 14.72 -7.64 -0.35
CA SER A 40 13.59 -8.19 0.42
C SER A 40 12.67 -7.10 1.01
N GLY A 41 12.99 -5.82 0.84
CA GLY A 41 12.23 -4.71 1.41
C GLY A 41 12.30 -4.63 2.94
N ASN A 42 13.34 -5.22 3.55
CA ASN A 42 13.52 -5.20 4.99
C ASN A 42 14.15 -3.89 5.47
N ASN A 43 13.87 -3.54 6.72
CA ASN A 43 14.48 -2.37 7.35
C ASN A 43 15.82 -2.75 7.99
N TYR A 44 16.90 -2.07 7.57
CA TYR A 44 18.24 -2.29 8.10
C TYR A 44 18.29 -2.27 9.63
N THR A 45 17.70 -1.25 10.28
CA THR A 45 17.74 -1.09 11.74
C THR A 45 17.06 -2.26 12.46
N LYS A 46 15.97 -2.81 11.91
CA LYS A 46 15.32 -4.01 12.46
C LYS A 46 16.21 -5.25 12.35
N VAL A 47 16.89 -5.44 11.22
CA VAL A 47 17.80 -6.56 11.02
C VAL A 47 19.04 -6.42 11.91
N ALA A 48 19.59 -5.21 12.04
CA ALA A 48 20.70 -4.91 12.94
C ALA A 48 20.35 -5.21 14.40
N LEU A 49 19.12 -4.87 14.83
CA LEU A 49 18.64 -5.21 16.16
C LEU A 49 18.53 -6.72 16.37
N LEU A 50 18.05 -7.47 15.36
CA LEU A 50 18.01 -8.93 15.39
C LEU A 50 19.41 -9.53 15.56
N PHE A 51 20.39 -9.09 14.75
CA PHE A 51 21.78 -9.55 14.84
C PHE A 51 22.40 -9.23 16.20
N LYS A 52 22.08 -8.06 16.76
CA LYS A 52 22.49 -7.68 18.12
C LYS A 52 21.96 -8.65 19.17
N PHE A 53 20.69 -9.07 19.10
CA PHE A 53 20.13 -10.06 20.03
C PHE A 53 20.75 -11.46 19.87
N MET A 54 21.17 -11.82 18.65
CA MET A 54 21.87 -13.08 18.39
C MET A 54 23.37 -13.01 18.73
N ASN A 55 23.87 -11.87 19.21
CA ASN A 55 25.30 -11.61 19.40
C ASN A 55 26.15 -11.85 18.14
N MET A 56 25.58 -11.53 16.97
CA MET A 56 26.24 -11.60 15.67
C MET A 56 26.68 -10.21 15.23
N ARG A 57 27.85 -10.13 14.60
CA ARG A 57 28.31 -8.87 13.98
C ARG A 57 27.60 -8.67 12.64
N MET A 58 27.20 -7.43 12.42
CA MET A 58 26.65 -6.94 11.16
C MET A 58 27.56 -5.82 10.63
N ASP A 59 27.51 -5.59 9.33
CA ASP A 59 28.09 -4.39 8.72
C ASP A 59 27.48 -3.12 9.34
N ASN A 60 28.22 -2.01 9.32
CA ASN A 60 27.73 -0.74 9.85
C ASN A 60 26.85 -0.02 8.81
N PRO A 61 26.03 0.96 9.23
CA PRO A 61 25.10 1.63 8.33
C PRO A 61 25.77 2.30 7.12
N ASN A 62 26.97 2.85 7.28
CA ASN A 62 27.66 3.50 6.16
C ASN A 62 28.05 2.46 5.10
N THR A 63 28.63 1.34 5.52
CA THR A 63 28.95 0.22 4.63
C THR A 63 27.69 -0.28 3.91
N HIS A 64 26.58 -0.43 4.64
CA HIS A 64 25.29 -0.81 4.08
C HIS A 64 24.84 0.10 2.93
N PHE A 65 24.79 1.40 3.17
CA PHE A 65 24.32 2.37 2.18
C PHE A 65 25.31 2.53 1.01
N THR A 66 26.62 2.47 1.27
CA THR A 66 27.63 2.50 0.19
C THR A 66 27.49 1.28 -0.72
N ILE A 67 27.24 0.08 -0.17
CA ILE A 67 27.01 -1.12 -0.99
C ILE A 67 25.77 -0.96 -1.85
N GLN A 68 24.68 -0.44 -1.28
CA GLN A 68 23.45 -0.19 -2.05
C GLN A 68 23.68 0.79 -3.20
N ASP A 69 24.30 1.93 -2.91
CA ASP A 69 24.54 2.99 -3.89
C ASP A 69 25.48 2.53 -5.01
N SER A 70 26.56 1.81 -4.64
CA SER A 70 27.59 1.40 -5.60
C SER A 70 27.21 0.19 -6.46
N TYR A 71 26.35 -0.70 -5.96
CA TYR A 71 26.13 -2.01 -6.59
C TYR A 71 24.68 -2.40 -6.79
N CYS A 72 23.72 -1.79 -6.09
CA CYS A 72 22.31 -2.22 -6.16
C CYS A 72 21.45 -1.23 -6.93
N VAL A 73 21.61 0.07 -6.68
CA VAL A 73 20.72 1.10 -7.22
C VAL A 73 20.67 1.08 -8.75
N ASP A 74 21.82 1.09 -9.42
CA ASP A 74 21.85 1.12 -10.88
C ASP A 74 21.34 -0.18 -11.52
N PRO A 75 21.77 -1.39 -11.09
CA PRO A 75 21.18 -2.62 -11.60
C PRO A 75 19.67 -2.74 -11.40
N ILE A 76 19.15 -2.27 -10.26
CA ILE A 76 17.70 -2.24 -10.00
C ILE A 76 16.99 -1.30 -10.97
N LYS A 77 17.55 -0.10 -11.21
CA LYS A 77 16.99 0.85 -12.19
C LYS A 77 17.02 0.28 -13.61
N THR A 78 18.13 -0.34 -14.00
CA THR A 78 18.25 -0.98 -15.32
C THR A 78 17.22 -2.10 -15.47
N PHE A 79 17.13 -3.00 -14.49
CA PHE A 79 16.12 -4.07 -14.50
C PHE A 79 14.69 -3.53 -14.56
N TRP A 80 14.41 -2.46 -13.82
CA TRP A 80 13.12 -1.78 -13.86
C TRP A 80 12.79 -1.23 -15.26
N GLU A 81 13.71 -0.48 -15.88
CA GLU A 81 13.47 0.09 -17.21
C GLU A 81 13.39 -0.97 -18.30
N GLU A 82 14.16 -2.07 -18.21
CA GLU A 82 14.02 -3.21 -19.10
C GLU A 82 12.63 -3.84 -19.00
N LYS A 83 12.17 -4.14 -17.78
CA LYS A 83 10.84 -4.71 -17.55
C LYS A 83 9.72 -3.77 -17.96
N ARG A 84 9.88 -2.47 -17.72
CA ARG A 84 8.93 -1.43 -18.13
C ARG A 84 8.87 -1.32 -19.66
N SER A 85 10.02 -1.37 -20.35
CA SER A 85 10.07 -1.34 -21.81
C SER A 85 9.42 -2.60 -22.43
N GLU A 86 9.68 -3.78 -21.85
CA GLU A 86 9.01 -5.02 -22.25
C GLU A 86 7.49 -4.92 -22.05
N ALA A 87 7.03 -4.36 -20.92
CA ALA A 87 5.61 -4.12 -20.68
C ALA A 87 5.07 -3.20 -21.76
N PHE A 88 5.69 -2.05 -22.01
CA PHE A 88 5.24 -1.06 -23.01
C PHE A 88 5.10 -1.65 -24.41
N SER A 89 5.98 -2.56 -24.82
CA SER A 89 5.86 -3.25 -26.11
C SER A 89 4.59 -4.09 -26.23
N ARG A 90 4.00 -4.51 -25.11
CA ARG A 90 2.80 -5.34 -25.02
C ARG A 90 1.52 -4.53 -24.78
N LEU A 91 1.62 -3.26 -24.39
CA LEU A 91 0.46 -2.48 -23.96
C LEU A 91 -0.32 -1.85 -25.12
N GLN A 92 -1.61 -2.16 -25.18
CA GLN A 92 -2.66 -1.42 -25.90
C GLN A 92 -3.88 -1.11 -24.99
N GLY A 93 -3.68 -0.88 -23.69
CA GLY A 93 -4.78 -0.90 -22.71
C GLY A 93 -4.67 0.12 -21.56
N ASP A 94 -5.82 0.37 -20.93
CA ASP A 94 -6.15 1.37 -19.88
C ASP A 94 -5.43 1.09 -18.54
N GLY A 95 -5.13 2.14 -17.76
CA GLY A 95 -4.39 2.07 -16.50
C GLY A 95 -5.21 2.41 -15.24
N ARG A 96 -5.00 1.65 -14.17
CA ARG A 96 -5.49 1.89 -12.80
C ARG A 96 -4.42 2.51 -11.91
N ASN A 97 -4.83 3.40 -11.00
CA ASN A 97 -3.93 4.06 -10.04
C ASN A 97 -4.29 3.79 -8.58
N ASP A 98 -3.29 3.52 -7.74
CA ASP A 98 -3.41 3.39 -6.28
C ASP A 98 -2.63 4.51 -5.56
N SER A 99 -3.29 5.23 -4.66
CA SER A 99 -2.70 6.34 -3.87
C SER A 99 -2.35 5.93 -2.44
N PRO A 100 -1.12 6.15 -1.95
CA PRO A 100 -0.75 5.90 -0.56
C PRO A 100 -1.30 6.95 0.39
N GLY A 101 -1.51 6.53 1.64
CA GLY A 101 -1.85 7.41 2.75
C GLY A 101 -0.68 8.28 3.25
N HIS A 102 -1.01 9.22 4.13
CA HIS A 102 -0.14 10.28 4.68
C HIS A 102 1.28 9.84 5.12
N SER A 103 2.29 10.13 4.29
CA SER A 103 3.72 10.01 4.63
C SER A 103 4.50 11.25 4.15
N ALA A 104 5.77 11.41 4.55
CA ALA A 104 6.63 12.52 4.11
C ALA A 104 6.95 12.47 2.60
N GLN A 105 6.86 11.27 2.03
CA GLN A 105 6.94 10.97 0.60
C GLN A 105 5.71 10.17 0.21
N CYS A 106 5.14 10.40 -0.97
CA CYS A 106 3.99 9.68 -1.51
C CYS A 106 4.40 9.02 -2.83
N SER A 107 4.15 7.72 -2.98
CA SER A 107 4.37 6.99 -4.23
C SER A 107 3.07 6.87 -5.01
N TYR A 108 2.91 7.57 -6.13
CA TYR A 108 1.75 7.40 -7.00
C TYR A 108 2.03 6.28 -8.01
N THR A 109 1.30 5.17 -7.90
CA THR A 109 1.56 3.97 -8.72
C THR A 109 0.51 3.85 -9.81
N THR A 110 0.97 3.67 -11.05
CA THR A 110 0.13 3.41 -12.22
C THR A 110 0.37 2.01 -12.73
N MET A 111 -0.71 1.26 -12.89
CA MET A 111 -0.73 -0.13 -13.31
C MET A 111 -1.58 -0.25 -14.56
N GLU A 112 -1.17 -1.04 -15.53
CA GLU A 112 -2.04 -1.35 -16.66
C GLU A 112 -3.08 -2.43 -16.30
N LEU A 113 -4.30 -2.24 -16.76
CA LEU A 113 -5.48 -2.94 -16.26
C LEU A 113 -5.48 -4.43 -16.63
N ASP A 114 -5.03 -4.83 -17.81
CA ASP A 114 -5.14 -6.23 -18.25
C ASP A 114 -3.96 -7.08 -17.77
N SER A 115 -2.74 -6.59 -17.95
CA SER A 115 -1.49 -7.24 -17.55
C SER A 115 -1.24 -7.19 -16.05
N LYS A 116 -1.82 -6.20 -15.34
CA LYS A 116 -1.51 -5.88 -13.93
C LYS A 116 -0.06 -5.46 -13.71
N GLU A 117 0.68 -5.16 -14.77
CA GLU A 117 2.07 -4.68 -14.67
C GLU A 117 2.06 -3.20 -14.24
N ILE A 118 2.98 -2.85 -13.32
CA ILE A 118 3.18 -1.46 -12.93
C ILE A 118 3.95 -0.76 -14.06
N VAL A 119 3.33 0.25 -14.64
CA VAL A 119 3.88 0.99 -15.79
C VAL A 119 4.65 2.24 -15.39
N TYR A 120 4.33 2.80 -14.22
CA TYR A 120 5.01 3.96 -13.68
C TYR A 120 4.79 4.11 -12.17
N VAL A 121 5.81 4.64 -11.49
CA VAL A 121 5.74 5.00 -10.07
C VAL A 121 6.32 6.40 -9.90
N ALA A 122 5.47 7.38 -9.62
CA ALA A 122 5.92 8.74 -9.28
C ALA A 122 6.22 8.80 -7.77
N THR A 123 7.37 9.34 -7.38
CA THR A 123 7.70 9.56 -5.95
C THR A 123 7.70 11.05 -5.63
N ILE A 124 6.68 11.51 -4.93
CA ILE A 124 6.47 12.92 -4.57
C ILE A 124 6.92 13.15 -3.14
N ASP A 125 7.77 14.17 -2.94
CA ASP A 125 8.16 14.61 -1.61
C ASP A 125 7.30 15.80 -1.15
N LYS A 126 6.93 15.87 0.13
CA LYS A 126 6.14 16.98 0.68
C LYS A 126 6.74 18.36 0.43
N ARG A 127 8.07 18.45 0.31
CA ARG A 127 8.79 19.69 -0.03
C ARG A 127 8.44 20.20 -1.43
N GLN A 128 8.02 19.32 -2.34
CA GLN A 128 7.61 19.68 -3.70
C GLN A 128 6.18 20.24 -3.76
N THR A 129 5.39 20.07 -2.70
CA THR A 129 3.95 20.39 -2.67
C THR A 129 3.57 21.40 -1.60
N ASN A 130 4.52 22.28 -1.22
CA ASN A 130 4.35 23.24 -0.14
C ASN A 130 3.80 22.60 1.14
N TRP A 131 4.25 21.37 1.44
CA TRP A 131 3.85 20.57 2.60
C TRP A 131 2.37 20.16 2.64
N ASN A 132 1.64 20.28 1.52
CA ASN A 132 0.23 19.92 1.44
C ASN A 132 0.04 18.51 0.86
N PHE A 133 -0.29 17.57 1.74
CA PHE A 133 -0.52 16.17 1.37
C PHE A 133 -1.69 15.98 0.40
N ASN A 134 -2.71 16.86 0.42
CA ASN A 134 -3.84 16.77 -0.49
C ASN A 134 -3.44 17.08 -1.94
N ILE A 135 -2.34 17.81 -2.15
CA ILE A 135 -1.84 18.16 -3.48
C ILE A 135 -0.88 17.09 -4.00
N MET A 136 -0.24 16.31 -3.13
CA MET A 136 0.73 15.28 -3.53
C MET A 136 0.15 14.25 -4.48
N GLU A 137 -1.11 13.85 -4.28
CA GLU A 137 -1.77 12.91 -5.19
C GLU A 137 -1.98 13.50 -6.58
N LYS A 138 -2.43 14.77 -6.64
CA LYS A 138 -2.59 15.49 -7.90
C LYS A 138 -1.24 15.64 -8.62
N GLU A 139 -0.18 15.97 -7.88
CA GLU A 139 1.17 16.12 -8.43
C GLU A 139 1.73 14.80 -8.96
N GLY A 140 1.51 13.70 -8.21
CA GLY A 140 1.85 12.35 -8.66
C GLY A 140 1.13 11.99 -9.95
N PHE A 141 -0.16 12.31 -10.05
CA PHE A 141 -0.93 12.11 -11.26
C PHE A 141 -0.41 12.95 -12.44
N ILE A 142 -0.06 14.23 -12.24
CA ILE A 142 0.51 15.09 -13.28
C ILE A 142 1.81 14.48 -13.82
N GLN A 143 2.74 14.08 -12.93
CA GLN A 143 4.00 13.44 -13.35
C GLN A 143 3.75 12.14 -14.13
N THR A 144 2.75 11.35 -13.71
CA THR A 144 2.33 10.15 -14.45
C THR A 144 1.85 10.48 -15.85
N VAL A 145 0.89 11.42 -16.01
CA VAL A 145 0.33 11.77 -17.32
C VAL A 145 1.43 12.28 -18.24
N ASP A 146 2.22 13.23 -17.75
CA ASP A 146 3.29 13.87 -18.52
C ASP A 146 4.34 12.84 -18.96
N LYS A 147 4.69 11.87 -18.10
CA LYS A 147 5.67 10.85 -18.45
C LYS A 147 5.11 9.78 -19.37
N LEU A 148 3.90 9.27 -19.11
CA LEU A 148 3.32 8.19 -19.91
C LEU A 148 2.92 8.66 -21.30
N THR A 149 2.43 9.89 -21.45
CA THR A 149 1.98 10.41 -22.76
C THR A 149 3.12 10.74 -23.73
N GLN A 150 4.36 10.84 -23.24
CA GLN A 150 5.57 10.90 -24.08
C GLN A 150 5.88 9.56 -24.74
N ASP A 151 5.65 8.47 -24.02
CA ASP A 151 6.09 7.14 -24.39
C ASP A 151 4.92 6.30 -24.99
N LEU A 152 3.67 6.63 -24.65
CA LEU A 152 2.46 5.86 -24.96
C LEU A 152 1.29 6.75 -25.37
N LYS A 153 0.44 6.25 -26.27
CA LYS A 153 -0.88 6.81 -26.52
C LYS A 153 -1.86 6.30 -25.46
N VAL A 154 -1.95 7.00 -24.34
CA VAL A 154 -2.91 6.68 -23.28
C VAL A 154 -4.33 6.96 -23.77
N VAL A 155 -5.22 5.97 -23.68
CA VAL A 155 -6.62 6.09 -24.13
C VAL A 155 -7.52 6.46 -22.95
N GLU A 156 -7.23 5.93 -21.77
CA GLU A 156 -8.04 6.10 -20.58
C GLU A 156 -7.16 6.13 -19.33
N PHE A 157 -7.64 6.84 -18.31
CA PHE A 157 -7.20 6.67 -16.94
C PHE A 157 -8.40 6.30 -16.07
N CYS A 158 -8.24 5.27 -15.25
CA CYS A 158 -9.18 4.90 -14.21
C CYS A 158 -8.65 5.33 -12.84
N THR A 159 -9.29 6.31 -12.19
CA THR A 159 -8.84 6.86 -10.90
C THR A 159 -9.95 6.96 -9.87
N ASP A 160 -9.58 7.18 -8.61
CA ASP A 160 -10.51 7.48 -7.54
C ASP A 160 -11.35 8.74 -7.82
N ALA A 161 -12.45 8.92 -7.08
CA ALA A 161 -13.32 10.10 -7.18
C ALA A 161 -12.67 11.37 -6.60
N HIS A 162 -11.48 11.71 -7.10
CA HIS A 162 -10.71 12.88 -6.72
C HIS A 162 -11.02 14.04 -7.67
N VAL A 163 -11.73 15.04 -7.15
CA VAL A 163 -12.23 16.19 -7.91
C VAL A 163 -11.13 16.92 -8.70
N GLN A 164 -9.94 17.07 -8.11
CA GLN A 164 -8.83 17.77 -8.77
C GLN A 164 -8.25 16.99 -9.94
N ILE A 165 -8.14 15.66 -9.83
CA ILE A 165 -7.67 14.78 -10.91
C ILE A 165 -8.71 14.75 -12.04
N GLY A 166 -9.98 14.54 -11.70
CA GLY A 166 -11.06 14.59 -12.70
C GLY A 166 -11.10 15.93 -13.42
N ALA A 167 -10.79 17.03 -12.73
CA ALA A 167 -10.72 18.34 -13.37
C ALA A 167 -9.59 18.50 -14.39
N LEU A 168 -8.46 17.81 -14.22
CA LEU A 168 -7.35 17.84 -15.18
C LEU A 168 -7.71 17.15 -16.50
N LEU A 169 -8.55 16.11 -16.44
CA LEU A 169 -8.96 15.28 -17.59
C LEU A 169 -10.29 15.72 -18.22
N MET A 170 -10.90 16.83 -17.76
CA MET A 170 -12.18 17.29 -18.31
C MET A 170 -12.08 17.58 -19.83
N PRO A 171 -12.97 17.04 -20.68
CA PRO A 171 -12.84 17.14 -22.14
C PRO A 171 -12.92 18.56 -22.71
N ASP A 172 -13.57 19.48 -22.00
CA ASP A 172 -13.85 20.85 -22.45
C ASP A 172 -12.82 21.86 -21.93
N LYS A 173 -12.38 21.69 -20.67
CA LYS A 173 -11.58 22.69 -19.94
C LYS A 173 -10.41 22.13 -19.14
N GLY A 174 -10.21 20.82 -19.15
CA GLY A 174 -9.10 20.18 -18.46
C GLY A 174 -7.75 20.57 -19.06
N THR A 175 -6.70 20.52 -18.24
CA THR A 175 -5.32 20.75 -18.67
C THR A 175 -4.90 19.80 -19.79
N TYR A 176 -5.39 18.56 -19.77
CA TYR A 176 -5.05 17.51 -20.72
C TYR A 176 -6.11 17.27 -21.80
N LYS A 177 -7.05 18.20 -22.01
CA LYS A 177 -8.17 18.05 -22.95
C LYS A 177 -7.73 17.71 -24.39
N ASP A 178 -6.60 18.26 -24.82
CA ASP A 178 -6.10 18.11 -26.20
C ASP A 178 -5.56 16.68 -26.45
N LEU A 179 -5.22 15.95 -25.37
CA LEU A 179 -4.83 14.54 -25.43
C LEU A 179 -6.03 13.60 -25.62
N ARG A 180 -7.26 14.09 -25.42
CA ARG A 180 -8.52 13.34 -25.55
C ARG A 180 -8.54 12.02 -24.78
N ILE A 181 -7.91 11.99 -23.61
CA ILE A 181 -7.87 10.84 -22.71
C ILE A 181 -9.22 10.71 -22.02
N HIS A 182 -9.82 9.52 -22.05
CA HIS A 182 -11.04 9.23 -21.30
C HIS A 182 -10.73 9.14 -19.80
N HIS A 183 -11.65 9.61 -18.95
CA HIS A 183 -11.53 9.46 -17.51
C HIS A 183 -12.67 8.61 -16.98
N SER A 184 -12.34 7.50 -16.33
CA SER A 184 -13.29 6.68 -15.59
C SER A 184 -12.99 6.65 -14.10
N LEU A 185 -14.03 6.36 -13.32
CA LEU A 185 -13.93 6.20 -11.89
C LEU A 185 -13.63 4.75 -11.53
N ASP A 186 -12.75 4.54 -10.56
CA ASP A 186 -12.46 3.20 -10.05
C ASP A 186 -13.68 2.59 -9.35
N MET A 187 -14.30 1.64 -10.05
CA MET A 187 -15.45 0.90 -9.55
C MET A 187 -15.14 0.10 -8.28
N TRP A 188 -13.89 -0.30 -8.04
CA TRP A 188 -13.53 -1.05 -6.85
C TRP A 188 -13.76 -0.21 -5.59
N HIS A 189 -13.31 1.04 -5.58
CA HIS A 189 -13.58 1.97 -4.49
C HIS A 189 -15.08 2.24 -4.32
N GLY A 190 -15.82 2.35 -5.42
CA GLY A 190 -17.29 2.44 -5.42
C GLY A 190 -17.95 1.23 -4.73
N ALA A 191 -17.63 0.02 -5.19
CA ALA A 191 -18.15 -1.24 -4.66
C ALA A 191 -17.78 -1.45 -3.18
N LYS A 192 -16.54 -1.14 -2.80
CA LYS A 192 -16.07 -1.20 -1.40
C LYS A 192 -16.85 -0.25 -0.50
N ASN A 193 -17.12 0.97 -0.95
CA ASN A 193 -17.90 1.94 -0.18
C ASN A 193 -19.37 1.56 -0.10
N LEU A 194 -19.95 1.01 -1.18
CA LEU A 194 -21.30 0.47 -1.19
C LEU A 194 -21.43 -0.70 -0.19
N SER A 195 -20.50 -1.65 -0.21
CA SER A 195 -20.49 -2.80 0.71
C SER A 195 -20.46 -2.36 2.18
N LYS A 196 -19.64 -1.34 2.52
CA LYS A 196 -19.64 -0.76 3.88
C LYS A 196 -21.00 -0.19 4.27
N LYS A 197 -21.66 0.55 3.37
CA LYS A 197 -22.97 1.14 3.63
C LYS A 197 -24.04 0.07 3.83
N ILE A 198 -24.05 -0.96 2.99
CA ILE A 198 -24.97 -2.10 3.11
C ILE A 198 -24.79 -2.80 4.47
N SER A 199 -23.53 -3.03 4.89
CA SER A 199 -23.24 -3.59 6.21
C SER A 199 -23.82 -2.74 7.34
N THR A 200 -23.66 -1.41 7.29
CA THR A 200 -24.28 -0.50 8.26
C THR A 200 -25.81 -0.61 8.26
N THR A 201 -26.46 -0.72 7.10
CA THR A 201 -27.93 -0.90 7.03
C THR A 201 -28.39 -2.18 7.70
N LEU A 202 -27.68 -3.31 7.52
CA LEU A 202 -27.98 -4.56 8.20
C LEU A 202 -27.93 -4.41 9.74
N TRP A 203 -26.90 -3.73 10.24
CA TRP A 203 -26.74 -3.43 11.65
C TRP A 203 -27.84 -2.54 12.23
N ILE A 204 -28.32 -1.56 11.45
CA ILE A 204 -29.49 -0.75 11.81
C ILE A 204 -30.74 -1.64 11.91
N GLY A 205 -30.92 -2.59 10.99
CA GLY A 205 -32.00 -3.59 11.08
C GLY A 205 -32.01 -4.36 12.40
N VAL A 206 -30.84 -4.73 12.93
CA VAL A 206 -30.72 -5.39 14.25
C VAL A 206 -31.21 -4.48 15.38
N LEU A 207 -30.85 -3.19 15.36
CA LEU A 207 -31.30 -2.21 16.37
C LEU A 207 -32.83 -2.05 16.38
N HIS A 208 -33.44 -2.02 15.20
CA HIS A 208 -34.89 -2.00 15.05
C HIS A 208 -35.51 -3.31 15.56
N HIS A 209 -34.94 -4.45 15.18
CA HIS A 209 -35.44 -5.78 15.56
C HIS A 209 -35.43 -6.02 17.08
N VAL A 210 -34.34 -5.67 17.78
CA VAL A 210 -34.25 -5.86 19.26
C VAL A 210 -35.26 -5.00 20.04
N CYS A 211 -35.75 -3.92 19.42
CA CYS A 211 -36.82 -3.06 19.95
C CYS A 211 -38.22 -3.50 19.47
N ASN A 212 -38.34 -4.67 18.84
CA ASN A 212 -39.57 -5.17 18.22
C ASN A 212 -40.17 -4.24 17.15
N ASN A 213 -39.32 -3.45 16.50
CA ASN A 213 -39.71 -2.68 15.34
C ASN A 213 -39.29 -3.43 14.07
N HIS A 214 -40.25 -4.00 13.35
CA HIS A 214 -39.96 -4.84 12.18
C HIS A 214 -40.06 -4.10 10.85
N THR A 215 -40.43 -2.82 10.88
CA THR A 215 -40.55 -1.94 9.71
C THR A 215 -39.97 -0.57 10.01
N TRP A 216 -39.17 -0.03 9.10
CA TRP A 216 -38.59 1.30 9.20
C TRP A 216 -38.48 1.94 7.82
N GLU A 217 -38.13 3.22 7.79
CA GLU A 217 -38.15 4.04 6.57
C GLU A 217 -37.34 3.45 5.40
N THR A 218 -36.29 2.67 5.70
CA THR A 218 -35.35 2.13 4.72
C THR A 218 -35.38 0.61 4.60
N GLY A 219 -36.32 -0.09 5.25
CA GLY A 219 -36.42 -1.54 5.16
C GLY A 219 -37.35 -2.20 6.18
N SER A 220 -37.36 -3.53 6.15
CA SER A 220 -38.09 -4.37 7.10
C SER A 220 -37.26 -5.62 7.45
N CYS A 221 -37.61 -6.29 8.54
CA CYS A 221 -36.99 -7.58 8.86
C CYS A 221 -37.35 -8.62 7.79
N GLN A 222 -36.35 -9.41 7.34
CA GLN A 222 -36.52 -10.49 6.37
C GLN A 222 -36.42 -11.83 7.10
N ASN A 223 -37.56 -12.33 7.58
CA ASN A 223 -37.69 -13.61 8.26
C ASN A 223 -39.15 -14.07 8.19
N ASP A 224 -39.35 -15.38 8.00
CA ASP A 224 -40.66 -16.01 8.04
C ASP A 224 -41.25 -15.94 9.46
N HIS A 225 -42.58 -16.02 9.58
CA HIS A 225 -43.33 -15.91 10.84
C HIS A 225 -42.69 -16.73 11.97
N LEU A 226 -41.96 -16.05 12.85
CA LEU A 226 -41.43 -16.64 14.08
C LEU A 226 -42.59 -16.74 15.08
N GLU A 227 -42.83 -17.93 15.62
CA GLU A 227 -43.74 -18.13 16.73
C GLU A 227 -43.34 -17.23 17.91
N ASP A 228 -44.34 -16.60 18.52
CA ASP A 228 -44.16 -15.60 19.55
C ASP A 228 -43.36 -16.19 20.73
N THR A 229 -42.14 -15.70 20.92
CA THR A 229 -41.28 -16.13 22.04
C THR A 229 -41.76 -15.45 23.32
N GLN A 230 -42.89 -15.94 23.83
CA GLN A 230 -43.44 -15.54 25.12
C GLN A 230 -42.37 -15.73 26.21
N GLY A 231 -41.95 -14.62 26.82
CA GLY A 231 -41.08 -14.61 28.01
C GLY A 231 -39.70 -13.95 27.87
N LYS A 232 -39.29 -13.46 26.68
CA LYS A 232 -38.01 -12.71 26.56
C LYS A 232 -38.22 -11.22 26.84
N GLN A 233 -37.53 -10.69 27.85
CA GLN A 233 -37.48 -9.25 28.12
C GLN A 233 -36.78 -8.53 26.97
N ARG A 234 -37.50 -7.63 26.29
CA ARG A 234 -37.01 -6.90 25.11
C ARG A 234 -36.32 -5.61 25.53
N ILE A 235 -35.44 -5.10 24.66
CA ILE A 235 -34.79 -3.81 24.88
C ILE A 235 -35.79 -2.71 24.53
N GLU A 236 -36.09 -1.84 25.49
CA GLU A 236 -36.92 -0.66 25.25
C GLU A 236 -36.12 0.37 24.44
N ARG A 237 -36.77 0.96 23.42
CA ARG A 237 -36.18 2.01 22.59
C ARG A 237 -35.74 3.18 23.46
N ASP A 238 -34.57 3.75 23.16
CA ASP A 238 -33.97 4.89 23.87
C ASP A 238 -33.63 4.68 25.35
N SER A 239 -33.80 3.46 25.86
CA SER A 239 -33.27 3.03 27.16
C SER A 239 -31.74 3.11 27.22
N LYS A 240 -31.18 3.07 28.43
CA LYS A 240 -29.72 3.05 28.64
C LYS A 240 -29.05 1.89 27.89
N SER A 241 -29.68 0.72 27.92
CA SER A 241 -29.20 -0.49 27.22
C SER A 241 -29.29 -0.35 25.70
N HIS A 242 -30.37 0.25 25.18
CA HIS A 242 -30.50 0.55 23.75
C HIS A 242 -29.40 1.50 23.27
N LYS A 243 -29.20 2.62 23.98
CA LYS A 243 -28.17 3.61 23.63
C LYS A 243 -26.76 3.02 23.65
N ALA A 244 -26.44 2.21 24.67
CA ALA A 244 -25.16 1.49 24.72
C ALA A 244 -24.98 0.53 23.52
N LEU A 245 -26.05 -0.17 23.11
CA LEU A 245 -26.02 -1.05 21.94
C LEU A 245 -25.84 -0.27 20.63
N VAL A 246 -26.54 0.86 20.48
CA VAL A 246 -26.38 1.79 19.35
C VAL A 246 -24.93 2.25 19.24
N ASP A 247 -24.32 2.67 20.35
CA ASP A 247 -22.95 3.15 20.39
C ASP A 247 -21.96 2.06 19.97
N ILE A 248 -22.18 0.81 20.37
CA ILE A 248 -21.34 -0.33 19.96
C ILE A 248 -21.53 -0.64 18.48
N ILE A 249 -22.78 -0.80 18.04
CA ILE A 249 -23.12 -1.24 16.69
C ILE A 249 -22.75 -0.19 15.63
N LEU A 250 -22.94 1.10 15.92
CA LEU A 250 -22.59 2.21 15.01
C LEU A 250 -21.13 2.66 15.13
N ASN A 251 -20.35 2.05 16.04
CA ASN A 251 -18.93 2.35 16.15
C ASN A 251 -18.19 1.95 14.86
N LYS A 252 -17.59 2.94 14.17
CA LYS A 252 -16.87 2.72 12.91
C LYS A 252 -15.70 1.72 13.03
N ARG A 253 -15.05 1.67 14.19
CA ARG A 253 -13.94 0.74 14.46
C ARG A 253 -14.48 -0.68 14.64
N TRP A 254 -15.56 -0.83 15.41
CA TRP A 254 -16.27 -2.11 15.55
C TRP A 254 -16.74 -2.64 14.20
N GLN A 255 -17.44 -1.83 13.39
CA GLN A 255 -17.92 -2.24 12.07
C GLN A 255 -16.79 -2.68 11.13
N LYS A 256 -15.60 -2.08 11.26
CA LYS A 256 -14.43 -2.49 10.50
C LYS A 256 -13.88 -3.84 10.95
N ASP A 257 -13.98 -4.18 12.24
CA ASP A 257 -13.33 -5.36 12.81
C ASP A 257 -14.30 -6.53 13.10
N VAL A 258 -15.61 -6.31 13.10
CA VAL A 258 -16.62 -7.33 13.49
C VAL A 258 -16.49 -8.63 12.71
N HIS A 259 -16.17 -8.56 11.41
CA HIS A 259 -15.99 -9.73 10.55
C HIS A 259 -14.90 -10.69 11.05
N LYS A 260 -13.91 -10.21 11.81
CA LYS A 260 -12.85 -11.03 12.43
C LYS A 260 -13.40 -11.90 13.56
N TYR A 261 -14.50 -11.49 14.17
CA TYR A 261 -15.16 -12.17 15.27
C TYR A 261 -16.37 -13.01 14.84
N LEU A 262 -16.77 -12.95 13.55
CA LEU A 262 -17.91 -13.72 13.03
C LEU A 262 -17.52 -15.14 12.61
N ARG A 263 -16.23 -15.48 12.57
CA ARG A 263 -15.75 -16.85 12.36
C ARG A 263 -15.26 -17.43 13.68
N PHE A 264 -16.18 -18.05 14.42
CA PHE A 264 -15.81 -18.95 15.49
C PHE A 264 -15.46 -20.31 14.88
N ARG A 265 -14.32 -20.88 15.28
CA ARG A 265 -14.01 -22.30 15.01
C ARG A 265 -14.88 -23.18 15.89
#